data_AF-A0A094KWW7-F1
#
_entry.id   AF-A0A094KWW7-F1
#
_cell.length_a   1.000
_cell.length_b   1.000
_cell.length_c   1.000
_cell.angle_alpha   90.00
_cell.angle_beta   90.00
_cell.angle_gamma   90.00
#
_symmetry.space_group_name_H-M   'P 1'
#
loop_
_entity.id
_entity.type
_entity.pdbx_description
1 polymer ?
#
loop_
_entity_poly.entity_id
_entity_poly.type
_entity_poly.pdbx_seq_one_letter_code
_entity_poly.pdbx_strand_id
1 'polypeptide(L)' 'QVKKALCVLIQHNLVTYQLQKRGLVEYQAHCKRVLRILRYPRYIYTAKTLYG' A
#
# COMPACT_ATOMS: atom_id res chain seq x y z
N GLN A 1 -5.37 14.99 -13.52
CA GLN A 1 -6.07 13.96 -12.69
C GLN A 1 -5.13 12.88 -12.14
N VAL A 2 -4.12 12.43 -12.88
CA VAL A 2 -3.19 11.33 -12.47
C VAL A 2 -2.48 11.55 -11.13
N LYS A 3 -1.99 12.76 -10.83
CA LYS A 3 -1.30 13.07 -9.55
C LYS A 3 -2.18 12.84 -8.32
N LYS A 4 -3.49 13.11 -8.41
CA LYS A 4 -4.44 12.91 -7.31
C LYS A 4 -4.66 11.42 -7.06
N ALA A 5 -4.79 10.62 -8.12
CA ALA A 5 -4.92 9.17 -8.02
C ALA A 5 -3.66 8.54 -7.40
N LEU A 6 -2.47 8.97 -7.84
CA LEU A 6 -1.20 8.50 -7.25
C LEU A 6 -1.09 8.87 -5.76
N CYS A 7 -1.51 10.07 -5.37
CA CYS A 7 -1.52 10.48 -3.96
C CYS A 7 -2.36 9.54 -3.10
N VAL A 8 -3.58 9.22 -3.54
CA VAL A 8 -4.48 8.29 -2.83
C VAL A 8 -3.90 6.87 -2.77
N LEU A 9 -3.31 6.39 -3.87
CA LEU A 9 -2.68 5.07 -3.93
C LEU A 9 -1.44 4.97 -3.02
N ILE A 10 -0.68 6.06 -2.88
CA ILE A 10 0.46 6.16 -1.95
C ILE A 10 -0.04 6.20 -0.49
N GLN A 11 -1.10 6.98 -0.21
CA GLN A 11 -1.70 7.08 1.12
C GLN A 11 -2.15 5.70 1.65
N HIS A 12 -2.78 4.90 0.79
CA HIS A 12 -3.18 3.53 1.12
C HIS A 12 -2.03 2.51 1.06
N ASN A 13 -0.79 2.98 0.87
CA ASN A 13 0.41 2.17 0.72
C ASN A 13 0.32 1.11 -0.40
N LEU A 14 -0.51 1.34 -1.42
CA LEU A 14 -0.70 0.43 -2.55
C LEU A 14 0.40 0.58 -3.60
N VAL A 15 1.00 1.77 -3.67
CA VAL A 15 2.08 2.11 -4.59
C VAL A 15 3.30 2.52 -3.80
N THR A 16 4.45 1.94 -4.13
CA THR A 16 5.76 2.35 -3.62
C THR A 16 6.44 3.20 -4.66
N TYR A 17 6.95 4.35 -4.25
CA TYR A 17 7.81 5.18 -5.09
C TYR A 17 9.26 4.75 -4.87
N GLN A 18 9.98 4.42 -5.93
CA GLN A 18 11.42 4.19 -5.89
C GLN A 18 12.12 5.28 -6.71
N LEU A 19 13.15 5.88 -6.09
CA LEU A 19 14.01 6.85 -6.75
C LEU A 19 15.15 6.08 -7.44
N GLN A 20 15.09 6.02 -8.77
CA GLN A 20 16.15 5.44 -9.60
C GLN A 20 17.37 6.36 -9.65
N LYS A 21 18.54 5.79 -10.01
CA LYS A 21 19.84 6.49 -10.08
C LYS A 21 19.88 7.71 -11.02
N ARG A 22 18.83 7.96 -11.81
CA ARG A 22 18.68 9.11 -12.71
C ARG A 22 17.66 10.16 -12.25
N GLY A 23 17.23 10.13 -11.00
CA GLY A 23 16.25 11.11 -10.47
C GLY A 23 14.82 10.91 -10.98
N LEU A 24 14.57 9.84 -11.73
CA LEU A 24 13.24 9.42 -12.16
C LEU A 24 12.55 8.67 -11.02
N VAL A 25 11.34 9.10 -10.70
CA VAL A 25 10.48 8.47 -9.70
C VAL A 25 9.66 7.40 -10.40
N GLU A 26 10.00 6.14 -10.14
CA GLU A 26 9.21 5.01 -10.62
C GLU A 26 8.12 4.67 -9.59
N TYR A 27 6.89 4.55 -10.05
CA TYR A 27 5.74 4.15 -9.24
C TYR A 27 5.48 2.67 -9.48
N GLN A 28 5.80 1.81 -8.51
CA GLN A 28 5.46 0.39 -8.55
C GLN A 28 4.20 0.12 -7.75
N ALA A 29 3.20 -0.50 -8.38
CA ALA A 29 1.99 -0.97 -7.69
C ALA A 29 2.21 -2.37 -7.11
N HIS A 30 1.95 -2.55 -5.82
CA HIS A 30 2.05 -3.86 -5.17
C HIS A 30 0.66 -4.53 -5.08
N CYS A 31 0.34 -5.41 -6.05
CA CYS A 31 -0.93 -6.15 -6.08
C CYS A 31 -1.17 -6.97 -4.80
N LYS A 32 -0.10 -7.49 -4.15
CA LYS A 32 -0.20 -8.21 -2.87
C LYS A 32 -0.78 -7.34 -1.75
N ARG A 33 -0.55 -6.02 -1.78
CA ARG A 33 -1.03 -5.07 -0.75
C ARG A 33 -2.51 -4.76 -0.94
N VAL A 34 -2.97 -4.70 -2.19
CA VAL A 34 -4.39 -4.64 -2.54
C VAL A 34 -5.14 -5.87 -2.03
N LEU A 35 -4.59 -7.06 -2.28
CA LEU A 35 -5.18 -8.33 -1.80
C LEU A 35 -5.22 -8.44 -0.27
N ARG A 36 -4.35 -7.72 0.46
CA ARG A 36 -4.36 -7.70 1.93
C ARG A 36 -5.52 -6.89 2.51
N ILE A 37 -6.08 -5.91 1.78
CA ILE A 37 -7.25 -5.14 2.22
C ILE A 37 -8.43 -6.07 2.54
N LEU A 38 -8.65 -7.09 1.70
CA LEU A 38 -9.67 -8.13 1.91
C LEU A 38 -9.44 -8.96 3.19
N ARG A 39 -8.20 -8.98 3.70
CA ARG A 39 -7.81 -9.75 4.90
C ARG A 39 -7.71 -8.88 6.16
N TYR A 40 -7.95 -7.57 6.07
CA TYR A 40 -7.90 -6.65 7.22
C TYR A 40 -8.77 -7.09 8.41
N PRO A 41 -9.99 -7.61 8.22
CA PRO A 41 -10.81 -8.07 9.34
C PRO A 41 -10.14 -9.20 10.13
N ARG A 42 -9.48 -10.13 9.42
CA ARG A 42 -8.73 -11.22 10.05
C ARG A 42 -7.50 -10.72 10.79
N TYR A 43 -6.76 -9.75 10.23
CA TYR A 43 -5.59 -9.18 10.92
C TYR A 43 -5.97 -8.49 12.23
N ILE A 44 -7.08 -7.74 12.24
CA ILE A 44 -7.58 -7.08 13.45
C ILE A 44 -8.00 -8.11 14.49
N TYR A 45 -8.74 -9.15 14.07
CA TYR A 45 -9.14 -10.23 14.96
C TYR A 45 -7.92 -10.95 15.56
N THR A 46 -6.93 -11.32 14.75
CA THR A 46 -5.73 -12.00 15.23
C THR A 46 -4.91 -11.13 16.19
N ALA A 47 -4.82 -9.82 15.93
CA ALA A 47 -4.14 -8.90 16.84
C ALA A 47 -4.88 -8.81 18.18
N LYS A 48 -6.22 -8.78 18.15
CA LYS A 48 -7.05 -8.79 19.36
C LYS A 48 -6.93 -10.11 20.14
N THR A 49 -6.82 -11.25 19.47
CA THR A 49 -6.65 -12.54 20.16
C THR A 49 -5.25 -12.75 20.73
N LEU A 50 -4.23 -12.14 20.13
CA LEU A 50 -2.83 -12.32 20.55
C LEU A 50 -2.38 -11.30 21.61
N TYR A 51 -2.99 -10.10 21.60
CA TYR A 51 -2.58 -8.98 22.45
C TYR A 51 -3.73 -8.35 23.25
N GLY A 52 -4.89 -9.00 23.32
CA GLY A 52 -6.09 -8.54 24.04
C GLY A 52 -6.49 -9.45 25.18
#